data_AF-A0A4Y2BP77-F1
#
_entry.id   AF-A0A4Y2BP77-F1
#
_cell.length_a   1.000
_cell.length_b   1.000
_cell.length_c   1.000
_cell.angle_alpha   90.00
_cell.angle_beta   90.00
_cell.angle_gamma   90.00
#
_symmetry.space_group_name_H-M   'P 1'
#
loop_
_entity.id
_entity.type
_entity.pdbx_description
1 polymer ?
#
loop_
_entity_poly.entity_id
_entity_poly.type
_entity_poly.pdbx_seq_one_letter_code
_entity_poly.pdbx_strand_id
1 'polypeptide(L)'
;MQDYIDKNQVEIVPETSANGYRTFYLPHNAVKSQKNQSLNRIVFDGSSYSPGNPFLNEVLEQGPNLLPEILATSLSRRLHKQAIIIQEAFHQPNSHHWIFGGMVSIG
;
A
#
# COMPACT_ATOMS: atom_id res chain seq x y z
N MET A 1 -10.38 8.35 8.81
CA MET A 1 -10.32 7.20 9.72
C MET A 1 -11.59 6.35 9.62
N GLN A 2 -12.78 6.96 9.75
CA GLN A 2 -14.06 6.24 9.60
C GLN A 2 -14.15 5.43 8.30
N ASP A 3 -13.80 6.02 7.15
CA ASP A 3 -13.76 5.32 5.86
C ASP A 3 -12.91 4.04 5.84
N TYR A 4 -11.85 3.96 6.65
CA TYR A 4 -10.99 2.77 6.74
C TYR A 4 -11.63 1.69 7.61
N ILE A 5 -12.35 2.09 8.67
CA ILE A 5 -13.12 1.19 9.53
C ILE A 5 -14.28 0.59 8.71
N ASP A 6 -15.02 1.44 8.00
CA ASP A 6 -16.18 1.03 7.19
C ASP A 6 -15.78 0.06 6.06
N LYS A 7 -14.54 0.18 5.56
CA LYS A 7 -13.95 -0.71 4.55
C LYS A 7 -13.28 -1.96 5.13
N ASN A 8 -13.36 -2.19 6.45
CA ASN A 8 -12.66 -3.27 7.15
C ASN A 8 -11.14 -3.31 6.87
N GLN A 9 -10.52 -2.13 6.75
CA GLN A 9 -9.08 -2.00 6.56
C GLN A 9 -8.32 -1.79 7.88
N VAL A 10 -9.01 -1.30 8.91
CA VAL A 10 -8.49 -1.07 10.26
C VAL A 10 -9.54 -1.44 11.30
N GLU A 11 -9.10 -1.85 12.49
CA GLU A 11 -9.97 -2.16 13.62
C GLU A 11 -9.56 -1.36 14.87
N ILE A 12 -10.51 -1.17 15.79
CA ILE A 12 -10.23 -0.53 17.08
C ILE A 12 -9.69 -1.60 18.02
N VAL A 13 -8.43 -1.45 18.41
CA VAL A 13 -7.75 -2.36 19.35
C VAL A 13 -7.95 -1.84 20.79
N PRO A 14 -8.41 -2.67 21.73
CA PRO A 14 -8.55 -2.26 23.13
C PRO A 14 -7.18 -2.00 23.78
N GLU A 15 -7.08 -0.95 24.61
CA GLU A 15 -5.82 -0.56 25.28
C GLU A 15 -5.19 -1.68 26.13
N THR A 16 -6.01 -2.63 26.57
CA THR A 16 -5.63 -3.75 27.45
C THR A 16 -5.11 -5.00 26.75
N SER A 17 -5.08 -5.08 25.40
CA SER A 17 -4.62 -6.29 24.71
C SER A 17 -3.09 -6.42 24.66
N ALA A 18 -2.43 -6.32 25.81
CA ALA A 18 -1.06 -6.80 25.99
C ALA A 18 -1.08 -8.32 26.24
N ASN A 19 -1.60 -9.10 25.28
CA ASN A 19 -1.59 -10.57 25.33
C ASN A 19 -0.17 -11.15 25.06
N GLY A 20 0.87 -10.51 25.61
CA GLY A 20 2.28 -10.84 25.37
C GLY A 20 2.84 -10.41 24.00
N TYR A 21 2.02 -9.84 23.11
CA TYR A 21 2.48 -9.34 21.82
C TYR A 21 3.01 -7.90 21.93
N ARG A 22 4.12 -7.62 21.25
CA ARG A 22 4.68 -6.26 21.16
C ARG A 22 3.74 -5.38 20.35
N THR A 23 3.29 -4.28 20.95
CA THR A 23 2.50 -3.26 20.27
C THR A 23 3.45 -2.19 19.72
N PHE A 24 3.27 -1.84 18.45
CA PHE A 24 4.06 -0.81 17.79
C PHE A 24 3.15 0.32 17.33
N TYR A 25 3.58 1.56 17.54
CA TYR A 25 2.88 2.73 17.02
C TYR A 25 3.53 3.17 15.72
N LEU A 26 2.73 3.31 14.66
CA LEU A 26 3.17 3.83 13.38
C LEU A 26 2.64 5.27 13.25
N PRO A 27 3.52 6.30 13.22
CA PRO A 27 3.08 7.67 13.06
C PRO A 27 2.32 7.85 11.75
N HIS A 28 1.23 8.61 11.79
CA HIS A 28 0.37 8.82 10.63
C HIS A 28 0.06 10.30 10.46
N ASN A 29 0.06 10.75 9.20
CA ASN A 29 -0.23 12.13 8.81
C ASN A 29 -1.37 12.15 7.80
N ALA A 30 -2.29 13.11 7.93
CA ALA A 30 -3.30 13.37 6.92
C ALA A 30 -2.74 14.29 5.83
N VAL A 31 -2.65 13.78 4.60
CA VAL A 31 -2.14 14.52 3.45
C VAL A 31 -3.27 14.80 2.47
N LYS A 32 -3.42 16.07 2.09
CA LYS A 32 -4.39 16.49 1.06
C LYS A 32 -3.96 15.96 -0.30
N SER A 33 -4.87 15.28 -1.00
CA SER A 33 -4.61 14.85 -2.36
C SER A 33 -4.63 16.05 -3.33
N GLN A 34 -3.55 16.24 -4.07
CA GLN A 34 -3.46 17.31 -5.08
C GLN A 34 -4.44 17.11 -6.25
N LYS A 35 -4.84 15.86 -6.54
CA LYS A 35 -5.83 15.51 -7.58
C LYS A 35 -7.28 15.60 -7.13
N ASN A 36 -7.56 15.42 -5.84
CA ASN A 36 -8.92 15.43 -5.28
C ASN A 36 -8.88 16.10 -3.91
N GLN A 37 -9.10 17.41 -3.87
CA GLN A 37 -8.97 18.22 -2.65
C GLN A 37 -9.97 17.81 -1.54
N SER A 38 -11.03 17.09 -1.88
CA SER A 38 -12.00 16.51 -0.95
C SER A 38 -11.53 15.21 -0.27
N LEU A 39 -10.47 14.57 -0.77
CA LEU A 39 -9.95 13.30 -0.26
C LEU A 39 -8.60 13.53 0.45
N ASN A 40 -8.62 13.44 1.77
CA ASN A 40 -7.41 13.32 2.57
C ASN A 40 -6.98 11.85 2.60
N ARG A 41 -5.72 11.58 2.26
CA ARG A 41 -5.12 10.24 2.41
C ARG A 41 -4.31 10.19 3.70
N ILE A 42 -4.35 9.06 4.39
CA ILE A 42 -3.49 8.80 5.54
C ILE A 42 -2.15 8.28 5.01
N VAL A 43 -1.05 8.92 5.38
CA VAL A 43 0.31 8.47 5.09
C VAL A 43 0.95 8.01 6.38
N PHE A 44 1.42 6.77 6.41
CA PHE A 44 2.16 6.20 7.52
C PHE A 44 3.66 6.38 7.34
N ASP A 45 4.35 6.84 8.37
CA ASP A 45 5.80 7.01 8.36
C ASP A 45 6.50 5.73 8.81
N GLY A 46 6.79 4.84 7.86
CA GLY A 46 7.55 3.60 8.08
C GLY A 46 9.05 3.80 8.32
N SER A 47 9.55 5.03 8.21
CA SER A 47 10.93 5.41 8.54
C SER A 47 11.07 6.02 9.93
N SER A 48 9.96 6.14 10.67
CA SER A 48 9.99 6.63 12.04
C SER A 48 10.87 5.75 12.93
N TYR A 49 11.79 6.39 13.63
CA TYR A 49 12.77 5.76 14.50
C TYR A 49 12.42 5.94 15.98
N SER A 50 12.63 4.90 16.78
CA SER A 50 12.67 4.97 18.25
C SER A 50 14.04 4.48 18.73
N PRO A 51 14.68 5.16 19.70
CA PRO A 51 15.98 4.74 20.24
C PRO A 51 16.02 3.24 20.56
N GLY A 52 17.01 2.55 19.97
CA GLY A 52 17.22 1.11 20.19
C GLY A 52 16.31 0.16 19.41
N ASN A 53 15.47 0.64 18.48
CA ASN A 53 14.63 -0.21 17.63
C ASN A 53 14.82 0.12 16.14
N PRO A 54 14.84 -0.88 15.24
CA PRO A 54 14.87 -0.63 13.80
C PRO A 54 13.52 -0.05 13.33
N PHE A 55 13.53 0.75 12.27
CA PHE A 55 12.30 1.28 11.68
C PHE A 55 11.63 0.23 10.77
N LEU A 56 10.32 0.39 10.53
CA LEU A 56 9.51 -0.62 9.85
C LEU A 56 10.09 -1.01 8.48
N ASN A 57 10.49 -0.02 7.68
CA ASN A 57 11.00 -0.28 6.33
C ASN A 57 12.33 -1.06 6.31
N GLU A 58 13.08 -1.10 7.42
CA GLU A 58 14.35 -1.82 7.55
C GLU A 58 14.15 -3.31 7.86
N VAL A 59 13.03 -3.66 8.49
CA VAL A 59 12.75 -5.03 8.95
C VAL A 59 11.78 -5.79 8.03
N LEU A 60 11.15 -5.10 7.09
CA LEU A 60 10.28 -5.75 6.10
C LEU A 60 11.13 -6.44 5.03
N GLU A 61 10.77 -7.68 4.69
CA GLU A 61 11.38 -8.38 3.56
C GLU A 61 11.12 -7.61 2.27
N GLN A 62 12.19 -7.33 1.53
CA GLN A 62 12.09 -6.66 0.25
C GLN A 62 11.49 -7.63 -0.78
N GLY A 63 10.41 -7.21 -1.43
CA GLY A 63 9.86 -7.96 -2.57
C GLY A 63 10.84 -8.06 -3.75
N PRO A 64 10.56 -8.94 -4.72
CA PRO A 64 11.40 -9.09 -5.90
C PRO A 64 11.55 -7.76 -6.66
N ASN A 65 12.73 -7.54 -7.24
CA ASN A 65 12.96 -6.36 -8.06
C ASN A 65 12.22 -6.46 -9.40
N LEU A 66 11.10 -5.73 -9.52
CA LEU A 66 10.25 -5.74 -10.72
C LEU A 66 10.74 -4.80 -11.84
N LEU A 67 11.79 -3.99 -11.61
CA LEU A 67 12.29 -3.05 -12.62
C LEU A 67 12.61 -3.71 -13.98
N PRO A 68 13.26 -4.89 -14.05
CA PRO A 68 13.52 -5.55 -15.32
C PRO A 68 12.23 -5.94 -16.06
N GLU A 69 11.21 -6.43 -15.36
CA GLU A 69 9.92 -6.83 -15.94
C GLU A 69 9.12 -5.62 -16.43
N ILE A 70 9.14 -4.52 -15.69
CA ILE A 70 8.50 -3.26 -16.09
C ILE A 70 9.15 -2.70 -17.36
N LEU A 71 10.49 -2.73 -17.42
CA LEU A 71 11.23 -2.30 -18.61
C LEU A 71 10.93 -3.20 -19.81
N ALA A 72 10.92 -4.52 -19.62
CA ALA A 72 10.57 -5.48 -20.66
C ALA A 72 9.13 -5.27 -21.16
N THR A 73 8.17 -5.11 -20.25
CA THR A 73 6.76 -4.85 -20.58
C THR A 73 6.60 -3.53 -21.35
N SER A 74 7.31 -2.49 -20.94
CA SER A 74 7.29 -1.18 -21.60
C SER A 74 7.88 -1.23 -23.01
N LEU A 75 8.92 -2.05 -23.23
CA LEU A 75 9.52 -2.27 -24.54
C LEU A 75 8.61 -3.11 -25.44
N SER A 76 8.06 -4.22 -24.92
CA SER A 76 7.13 -5.08 -25.65
C SER A 76 5.86 -4.33 -26.07
N ARG A 77 5.39 -3.36 -25.27
CA ARG A 77 4.30 -2.45 -25.66
C ARG A 77 4.56 -1.77 -27.00
N ARG A 78 5.82 -1.45 -27.34
CA ARG A 78 6.13 -0.78 -28.62
C ARG A 78 5.88 -1.66 -29.85
N LEU A 79 5.78 -2.97 -29.65
CA LEU A 79 5.47 -3.96 -30.69
C LEU A 79 3.96 -4.24 -30.80
N HIS A 80 3.15 -3.77 -29.86
CA HIS A 80 1.71 -4.00 -29.81
C HIS A 80 0.94 -2.68 -29.88
N LYS A 81 -0.20 -2.67 -30.57
CA LYS A 81 -1.00 -1.45 -30.77
C LYS A 81 -1.69 -0.95 -29.50
N GLN A 82 -1.78 -1.78 -28.46
CA GLN A 82 -2.52 -1.49 -27.24
C GLN A 82 -1.84 -2.17 -26.05
N ALA A 83 -1.96 -1.56 -24.87
CA ALA A 83 -1.66 -2.21 -23.60
C ALA A 83 -2.66 -1.81 -22.51
N ILE A 84 -2.83 -2.71 -21.56
CA ILE A 84 -3.64 -2.51 -20.37
C ILE A 84 -2.70 -2.28 -19.20
N ILE A 85 -2.87 -1.17 -18.49
CA ILE A 85 -2.19 -0.88 -17.24
C ILE A 85 -3.20 -0.95 -16.11
N ILE A 86 -2.86 -1.70 -15.08
CA ILE A 86 -3.60 -1.77 -13.82
C ILE A 86 -3.02 -0.69 -12.91
N GLN A 87 -3.85 0.26 -12.47
CA GLN A 87 -3.38 1.38 -11.64
C GLN A 87 -3.22 0.98 -10.18
N GLU A 88 -4.16 0.20 -9.67
CA GLU A 88 -4.16 -0.23 -8.28
C GLU A 88 -4.50 -1.72 -8.22
N ALA A 89 -3.65 -2.52 -7.61
CA ALA A 89 -3.90 -3.93 -7.36
C ALA A 89 -3.59 -4.21 -5.89
N PHE A 90 -4.57 -4.73 -5.15
CA PHE A 90 -4.39 -5.06 -3.74
C PHE A 90 -4.64 -6.54 -3.51
N HIS A 91 -3.71 -7.17 -2.79
CA HIS A 91 -3.88 -8.53 -2.34
C HIS A 91 -4.79 -8.53 -1.10
N GLN A 92 -5.87 -9.29 -1.14
CA GLN A 92 -6.70 -9.49 0.05
C GLN A 92 -6.10 -10.62 0.90
N PRO A 93 -5.65 -10.34 2.14
CA PRO A 93 -5.19 -11.40 3.03
C PRO A 93 -6.32 -12.42 3.26
N ASN A 94 -6.01 -13.70 3.11
CA ASN A 94 -6.94 -14.85 3.25
C ASN A 94 -7.89 -15.11 2.07
N SER A 95 -7.66 -14.53 0.88
CA SER A 95 -8.37 -14.94 -0.34
C SER A 95 -7.38 -15.20 -1.49
N HIS A 96 -7.70 -16.15 -2.38
CA HIS A 96 -6.92 -16.38 -3.60
C HIS A 96 -7.24 -15.36 -4.73
N HIS A 97 -7.94 -14.27 -4.43
CA HIS A 97 -8.43 -13.31 -5.42
C HIS A 97 -7.69 -11.97 -5.32
N TRP A 98 -7.35 -11.40 -6.47
CA TRP A 98 -6.80 -10.06 -6.59
C TRP A 98 -7.92 -9.06 -6.88
N ILE A 99 -7.92 -7.93 -6.19
CA ILE A 99 -8.80 -6.81 -6.53
C ILE A 99 -8.01 -5.82 -7.37
N PHE A 100 -8.53 -5.54 -8.57
CA PHE A 100 -7.99 -4.56 -9.48
C PHE A 100 -8.85 -3.28 -9.47
N GLY A 101 -8.27 -2.18 -9.00
CA GLY A 101 -8.83 -0.84 -9.07
C GLY A 101 -8.31 -0.12 -10.32
N GLY A 102 -9.22 0.20 -11.25
CA GLY A 102 -8.93 1.03 -12.42
C GLY A 102 -8.02 0.37 -13.46
N MET A 103 -8.61 -0.05 -14.58
CA MET A 103 -7.87 -0.48 -15.77
C MET A 103 -7.83 0.68 -16.78
N VAL A 104 -6.63 1.03 -17.26
CA VAL A 104 -6.46 2.02 -18.32
C VAL A 104 -5.91 1.34 -19.57
N SER A 105 -6.64 1.49 -20.67
CA SER A 105 -6.16 1.12 -22.00
C SER A 105 -5.41 2.29 -22.61
N ILE A 106 -4.19 2.05 -23.06
CA ILE A 106 -3.38 3.01 -23.79
C ILE A 106 -3.10 2.47 -25.20
N GLY A 107 -3.44 3.27 -26.21
CA GLY A 107 -3.13 3.06 -27.63
C GLY A 107 -1.96 3.91 -28.08
#